data_AF-A0A970I9K8-F1
#
_entry.id   AF-A0A970I9K8-F1
#
_cell.length_a   1.000
_cell.length_b   1.000
_cell.length_c   1.000
_cell.angle_alpha   90.00
_cell.angle_beta   90.00
_cell.angle_gamma   90.00
#
_symmetry.space_group_name_H-M   'P 1'
#
loop_
_entity.id
_entity.type
_entity.pdbx_description
1 polymer ?
#
loop_
_entity_poly.entity_id
_entity_poly.type
_entity_poly.pdbx_seq_one_letter_code
_entity_poly.pdbx_strand_id
1 'polypeptide(L)'
;NQRLENINQRLEYRSKINHYLIVLISLIAIIVTIVFCIVIDRKHQDINDKISFIEQLKTESAVYSNTLLEKLDKQNMVEIQLKEALEKRIQTIRELIDLSYRYGGLPDAFVKQFNKTMNINRLSEGALDDLSEVVNAKYDGVIDHLKEKHADLNSDDINLICLLCCGFSATEMSVFYNHGNGKSIYSRKRRLALKIGLDKSLDEYVAESLHYCHNQKELYLVENQ
;
A
#
# COMPACT_ATOMS: atom_id res chain seq x y z
N ASN A 1 -19.02 6.58 105.40
CA ASN A 1 -18.52 7.49 104.34
C ASN A 1 -17.11 7.15 103.84
N GLN A 2 -16.06 7.11 104.68
CA GLN A 2 -14.67 6.82 104.23
C GLN A 2 -14.47 5.53 103.39
N ARG A 3 -15.19 4.43 103.69
CA ARG A 3 -15.10 3.19 102.90
C ARG A 3 -15.66 3.33 101.47
N LEU A 4 -16.75 4.08 101.31
CA LEU A 4 -17.37 4.35 100.00
C LEU A 4 -16.46 5.25 99.15
N GLU A 5 -15.83 6.23 99.79
CA GLU A 5 -14.90 7.17 99.14
C GLU A 5 -13.64 6.47 98.62
N ASN A 6 -13.08 5.53 99.41
CA ASN A 6 -11.91 4.75 99.03
C ASN A 6 -12.21 3.75 97.89
N ILE A 7 -13.40 3.14 97.89
CA ILE A 7 -13.86 2.27 96.79
C ILE A 7 -14.03 3.09 95.51
N ASN A 8 -14.62 4.29 95.60
CA ASN A 8 -14.86 5.13 94.43
C ASN A 8 -13.55 5.64 93.80
N GLN A 9 -12.59 6.09 94.62
CA GLN A 9 -11.26 6.48 94.13
C GLN A 9 -10.51 5.33 93.45
N ARG A 10 -10.63 4.10 93.98
CA ARG A 10 -9.99 2.91 93.40
C ARG A 10 -10.65 2.49 92.08
N LEU A 11 -11.96 2.69 91.94
CA LEU A 11 -12.71 2.46 90.70
C LEU A 11 -12.36 3.50 89.63
N GLU A 12 -12.27 4.78 89.99
CA GLU A 12 -11.84 5.84 89.07
C GLU A 12 -10.41 5.62 88.56
N TYR A 13 -9.50 5.20 89.44
CA TYR A 13 -8.12 4.89 89.06
C TYR A 13 -8.03 3.69 88.10
N ARG A 14 -8.77 2.61 88.38
CA ARG A 14 -8.83 1.44 87.49
C ARG A 14 -9.49 1.78 86.14
N SER A 15 -10.52 2.62 86.14
CA SER A 15 -11.19 3.07 84.93
C SER A 15 -10.23 3.86 84.01
N LYS A 16 -9.44 4.79 84.58
CA LYS A 16 -8.43 5.56 83.82
C LYS A 16 -7.35 4.66 83.22
N ILE A 17 -6.82 3.70 83.99
CA ILE A 17 -5.81 2.76 83.48
C ILE A 17 -6.37 1.90 82.35
N ASN A 18 -7.59 1.38 82.50
CA ASN A 18 -8.23 0.58 81.45
C ASN A 18 -8.46 1.40 80.17
N HIS A 19 -8.83 2.68 80.30
CA HIS A 19 -8.96 3.57 79.15
C HIS A 19 -7.63 3.77 78.42
N TYR A 20 -6.53 4.03 79.14
CA TYR A 20 -5.20 4.15 78.54
C TYR A 20 -4.73 2.85 77.85
N LEU A 21 -5.03 1.68 78.42
CA LEU A 21 -4.70 0.40 77.80
C LEU A 21 -5.46 0.16 76.49
N ILE A 22 -6.75 0.51 76.44
CA ILE A 22 -7.56 0.39 75.22
C ILE A 22 -7.02 1.32 74.13
N VAL A 23 -6.68 2.57 74.49
CA VAL A 23 -6.09 3.53 73.54
C VAL A 23 -4.75 3.02 73.01
N LEU A 24 -3.89 2.46 73.88
CA LEU A 24 -2.60 1.89 73.48
C LEU A 24 -2.75 0.72 72.50
N ILE A 25 -3.66 -0.21 72.79
CA ILE A 25 -3.93 -1.37 71.92
C ILE A 25 -4.48 -0.92 70.58
N SER A 26 -5.38 0.08 70.57
CA SER A 26 -5.90 0.66 69.33
C SER A 26 -4.80 1.31 68.49
N LEU A 27 -3.86 2.01 69.13
CA LEU A 27 -2.73 2.65 68.45
C LEU A 27 -1.80 1.62 67.80
N ILE A 28 -1.50 0.52 68.52
CA ILE A 28 -0.69 -0.59 67.99
C ILE A 28 -1.41 -1.26 66.81
N ALA A 29 -2.72 -1.49 66.94
CA ALA A 29 -3.51 -2.08 65.86
C ALA A 29 -3.44 -1.22 64.59
N ILE A 30 -3.58 0.11 64.71
CA ILE A 30 -3.49 1.06 63.58
C ILE A 30 -2.11 1.00 62.91
N ILE A 31 -1.03 0.95 63.69
CA ILE A 31 0.34 0.85 63.15
C ILE A 31 0.51 -0.44 62.35
N VAL A 32 0.00 -1.56 62.85
CA VAL A 32 0.06 -2.86 62.16
C VAL A 32 -0.72 -2.81 60.84
N THR A 33 -1.90 -2.19 60.80
CA THR A 33 -2.67 -2.03 59.56
C THR A 33 -1.92 -1.19 58.53
N ILE A 34 -1.29 -0.09 58.94
CA ILE A 34 -0.53 0.79 58.05
C ILE A 34 0.66 0.02 57.44
N VAL A 35 1.41 -0.73 58.25
CA VAL A 35 2.54 -1.54 57.77
C VAL A 35 2.06 -2.60 56.77
N PHE A 36 0.93 -3.26 57.07
CA PHE A 36 0.36 -4.26 56.18
C PHE A 36 -0.09 -3.67 54.84
N CYS A 37 -0.72 -2.49 54.84
CA CYS A 37 -1.08 -1.76 53.62
C CYS A 37 0.16 -1.44 52.77
N ILE A 38 1.24 -0.91 53.38
CA ILE A 38 2.47 -0.56 52.66
C ILE A 38 3.12 -1.78 52.00
N VAL A 39 3.14 -2.94 52.68
CA VAL A 39 3.72 -4.18 52.13
C VAL A 39 2.93 -4.69 50.94
N ILE A 40 1.59 -4.64 51.01
CA ILE A 40 0.72 -5.03 49.90
C ILE A 40 0.93 -4.10 48.70
N ASP A 41 0.96 -2.79 48.91
CA ASP A 41 1.15 -1.81 47.82
C ASP A 41 2.50 -2.00 47.13
N ARG A 42 3.58 -2.23 47.90
CA ARG A 42 4.91 -2.50 47.33
C ARG A 42 4.94 -3.79 46.50
N LYS A 43 4.23 -4.83 46.94
CA LYS A 43 4.15 -6.10 46.20
C LYS A 43 3.28 -5.96 44.95
N HIS A 44 2.23 -5.14 45.01
CA HIS A 44 1.39 -4.85 43.85
C HIS A 44 2.16 -4.08 42.77
N GLN A 45 3.05 -3.16 43.15
CA GLN A 45 3.91 -2.44 42.23
C GLN A 45 4.89 -3.37 41.50
N ASP A 46 5.60 -4.25 42.21
CA ASP A 46 6.56 -5.20 41.60
C ASP A 46 5.88 -6.20 40.64
N ILE A 47 4.65 -6.61 40.95
CA ILE A 47 3.85 -7.47 40.04
C ILE A 47 3.39 -6.68 38.81
N ASN A 48 2.92 -5.45 38.98
CA ASN A 48 2.49 -4.61 37.87
C ASN A 48 3.64 -4.28 36.91
N ASP A 49 4.84 -3.98 37.43
CA ASP A 49 6.02 -3.69 36.60
C ASP A 49 6.46 -4.91 35.79
N LYS A 50 6.38 -6.10 36.40
CA LYS A 50 6.65 -7.38 35.71
C LYS A 50 5.61 -7.71 34.65
N ILE A 51 4.33 -7.43 34.92
CA ILE A 51 3.25 -7.60 33.94
C ILE A 51 3.43 -6.64 32.77
N SER A 52 3.75 -5.36 33.02
CA SER A 52 3.96 -4.38 31.94
C SER A 52 5.17 -4.71 31.07
N PHE A 53 6.25 -5.25 31.67
CA PHE A 53 7.43 -5.66 30.91
C PHE A 53 7.16 -6.90 30.05
N ILE A 54 6.44 -7.90 30.59
CA ILE A 54 6.02 -9.08 29.83
C ILE A 54 5.06 -8.68 28.70
N GLU A 55 4.17 -7.72 28.95
CA GLU A 55 3.22 -7.21 27.96
C GLU A 55 3.92 -6.43 26.84
N GLN A 56 4.92 -5.60 27.18
CA GLN A 56 5.77 -4.93 26.18
C GLN A 56 6.56 -5.93 25.34
N LEU A 57 7.22 -6.91 25.96
CA LEU A 57 7.96 -7.95 25.24
C LEU A 57 7.05 -8.77 24.32
N LYS A 58 5.84 -9.08 24.77
CA LYS A 58 4.85 -9.83 23.97
C LYS A 58 4.34 -8.97 22.80
N THR A 59 4.13 -7.68 23.03
CA THR A 59 3.68 -6.73 22.01
C THR A 59 4.77 -6.52 20.95
N GLU A 60 6.02 -6.29 21.36
CA GLU A 60 7.15 -6.12 20.45
C GLU A 60 7.41 -7.37 19.62
N SER A 61 7.38 -8.55 20.24
CA SER A 61 7.53 -9.84 19.56
C SER A 61 6.39 -10.09 18.56
N ALA A 62 5.14 -9.79 18.93
CA ALA A 62 3.99 -9.94 18.06
C ALA A 62 4.04 -8.97 16.87
N VAL A 63 4.41 -7.70 17.09
CA VAL A 63 4.57 -6.70 16.03
C VAL A 63 5.69 -7.09 15.08
N TYR A 64 6.83 -7.55 15.59
CA TYR A 64 7.94 -8.03 14.77
C TYR A 64 7.53 -9.26 13.93
N SER A 65 6.87 -10.25 14.52
CA SER A 65 6.38 -11.43 13.81
C SER A 65 5.35 -11.08 12.73
N ASN A 66 4.39 -10.20 13.06
CA ASN A 66 3.36 -9.76 12.11
C ASN A 66 3.95 -8.99 10.93
N THR A 67 4.91 -8.10 11.17
CA THR A 67 5.58 -7.36 10.08
C THR A 67 6.42 -8.28 9.19
N LEU A 68 7.03 -9.33 9.75
CA LEU A 68 7.78 -10.32 8.98
C LEU A 68 6.84 -11.19 8.13
N LEU A 69 5.70 -11.62 8.71
CA LEU A 69 4.64 -12.33 7.99
C LEU A 69 4.05 -11.48 6.86
N GLU A 70 3.80 -10.20 7.09
CA GLU A 70 3.30 -9.28 6.06
C GLU A 70 4.30 -9.12 4.90
N LYS A 71 5.60 -9.04 5.20
CA LYS A 71 6.66 -8.98 4.17
C LYS A 71 6.75 -10.28 3.38
N LEU A 72 6.68 -11.44 4.04
CA LEU A 72 6.67 -12.75 3.41
C LEU A 72 5.44 -12.93 2.51
N ASP A 73 4.26 -12.51 2.98
CA ASP A 73 3.01 -12.60 2.22
C ASP A 73 3.05 -11.69 0.97
N LYS A 74 3.54 -10.45 1.12
CA LYS A 74 3.79 -9.56 -0.03
C LYS A 74 4.80 -10.15 -1.03
N GLN A 75 5.90 -10.73 -0.57
CA GLN A 75 6.88 -11.38 -1.45
C GLN A 75 6.28 -12.58 -2.19
N ASN A 76 5.55 -13.44 -1.49
CA ASN A 76 4.84 -14.57 -2.10
C ASN A 76 3.80 -14.09 -3.12
N MET A 77 3.05 -13.03 -2.82
CA MET A 77 2.07 -12.46 -3.75
C MET A 77 2.74 -11.91 -5.01
N VAL A 78 3.86 -11.19 -4.88
CA VAL A 78 4.65 -10.71 -6.03
C VAL A 78 5.20 -11.89 -6.86
N GLU A 79 5.69 -12.94 -6.20
CA GLU A 79 6.17 -14.15 -6.89
C GLU A 79 5.05 -14.85 -7.66
N ILE A 80 3.86 -15.00 -7.05
CA ILE A 80 2.67 -15.57 -7.70
C ILE A 80 2.27 -14.73 -8.92
N GLN A 81 2.16 -13.41 -8.77
CA GLN A 81 1.82 -12.51 -9.88
C GLN A 81 2.84 -12.59 -11.03
N LEU A 82 4.13 -12.69 -10.71
CA LEU A 82 5.18 -12.86 -11.72
C LEU A 82 5.03 -14.20 -12.45
N LYS A 83 4.80 -15.30 -11.72
CA LYS A 83 4.56 -16.63 -12.31
C LYS A 83 3.34 -16.61 -13.23
N GLU A 84 2.22 -16.04 -12.79
CA GLU A 84 1.02 -15.92 -13.61
C GLU A 84 1.25 -15.08 -14.86
N ALA A 85 2.00 -13.97 -14.75
CA ALA A 85 2.36 -13.14 -15.90
C ALA A 85 3.22 -13.92 -16.90
N LEU A 86 4.20 -14.69 -16.43
CA LEU A 86 5.04 -15.55 -17.28
C LEU A 86 4.23 -16.68 -17.93
N GLU A 87 3.33 -17.33 -17.19
CA GLU A 87 2.43 -18.36 -17.72
C GLU A 87 1.53 -17.81 -18.83
N LYS A 88 0.94 -16.61 -18.64
CA LYS A 88 0.17 -15.93 -19.68
C LYS A 88 1.02 -15.67 -20.93
N ARG A 89 2.28 -15.23 -20.77
CA ARG A 89 3.20 -15.00 -21.90
C ARG A 89 3.52 -16.29 -22.64
N ILE A 90 3.80 -17.37 -21.92
CA ILE A 90 4.03 -18.71 -22.50
C ILE A 90 2.79 -19.17 -23.26
N GLN A 91 1.60 -18.96 -22.71
CA GLN A 91 0.35 -19.32 -23.35
C GLN A 91 0.13 -18.55 -24.66
N THR A 92 0.37 -17.23 -24.68
CA THR A 92 0.33 -16.44 -25.93
C THR A 92 1.31 -16.97 -26.97
N ILE A 93 2.54 -17.33 -26.58
CA ILE A 93 3.52 -17.91 -27.50
C ILE A 93 3.00 -19.22 -28.10
N ARG A 94 2.40 -20.10 -27.29
CA ARG A 94 1.82 -21.37 -27.76
C ARG A 94 0.69 -21.13 -28.75
N GLU A 95 -0.16 -20.14 -28.49
CA GLU A 95 -1.26 -19.77 -29.39
C GLU A 95 -0.75 -19.20 -30.71
N LEU A 96 0.32 -18.40 -30.70
CA LEU A 96 0.96 -17.90 -31.92
C LEU A 96 1.61 -19.03 -32.73
N ILE A 97 2.22 -20.01 -32.06
CA ILE A 97 2.76 -21.21 -32.73
C ILE A 97 1.64 -22.02 -33.38
N ASP A 98 0.55 -22.30 -32.65
CA ASP A 98 -0.61 -23.03 -33.18
C ASP A 98 -1.26 -22.30 -34.36
N LEU A 99 -1.40 -20.98 -34.26
CA LEU A 99 -1.86 -20.11 -35.34
C LEU A 99 -0.98 -20.23 -36.59
N SER A 100 0.35 -20.17 -36.42
CA SER A 100 1.30 -20.29 -37.52
C SER A 100 1.23 -21.66 -38.20
N TYR A 101 1.06 -22.73 -37.44
CA TYR A 101 0.98 -24.09 -37.97
C TYR A 101 -0.35 -24.32 -38.72
N ARG A 102 -1.47 -23.89 -38.16
CA ARG A 102 -2.81 -24.14 -38.73
C ARG A 102 -3.13 -23.25 -39.92
N TYR A 103 -2.66 -22.01 -39.92
CA TYR A 103 -3.08 -21.00 -40.88
C TYR A 103 -1.92 -20.36 -41.65
N GLY A 104 -0.67 -20.76 -41.45
CA GLY A 104 0.49 -20.14 -42.11
C GLY A 104 0.45 -20.19 -43.64
N GLY A 105 -0.26 -21.15 -44.23
CA GLY A 105 -0.50 -21.23 -45.68
C GLY A 105 -1.77 -20.51 -46.16
N LEU A 106 -2.55 -19.91 -45.27
CA LEU A 106 -3.86 -19.31 -45.54
C LEU A 106 -3.88 -17.85 -45.03
N PRO A 107 -3.39 -16.88 -45.82
CA PRO A 107 -3.19 -15.49 -45.37
C PRO A 107 -4.41 -14.85 -44.72
N ASP A 108 -5.59 -14.96 -45.33
CA ASP A 108 -6.81 -14.33 -44.82
C ASP A 108 -7.31 -14.99 -43.51
N ALA A 109 -7.19 -16.31 -43.42
CA ALA A 109 -7.54 -17.05 -42.22
C ALA A 109 -6.55 -16.78 -41.07
N PHE A 110 -5.26 -16.64 -41.41
CA PHE A 110 -4.21 -16.27 -40.46
C PHE A 110 -4.48 -14.89 -39.89
N VAL A 111 -4.68 -13.86 -40.73
CA VAL A 111 -4.92 -12.48 -40.25
C VAL A 111 -6.18 -12.42 -39.40
N LYS A 112 -7.26 -13.10 -39.80
CA LYS A 112 -8.50 -13.16 -39.04
C LYS A 112 -8.28 -13.78 -37.65
N GLN A 113 -7.56 -14.90 -37.58
CA GLN A 113 -7.34 -15.60 -36.33
C GLN A 113 -6.25 -14.93 -35.47
N PHE A 114 -5.24 -14.30 -36.08
CA PHE A 114 -4.26 -13.44 -35.42
C PHE A 114 -4.94 -12.28 -34.69
N ASN A 115 -5.81 -11.54 -35.40
CA ASN A 115 -6.56 -10.42 -34.82
C ASN A 115 -7.47 -10.87 -33.66
N LYS A 116 -8.00 -12.10 -33.74
CA LYS A 116 -8.78 -12.72 -32.66
C LYS A 116 -7.90 -13.08 -31.45
N THR A 117 -6.78 -13.76 -31.66
CA THR A 117 -5.85 -14.21 -30.60
C THR A 117 -5.19 -13.04 -29.88
N MET A 118 -4.76 -12.03 -30.62
CA MET A 118 -4.17 -10.80 -30.06
C MET A 118 -5.23 -9.84 -29.48
N ASN A 119 -6.51 -10.21 -29.54
CA ASN A 119 -7.63 -9.44 -29.01
C ASN A 119 -7.71 -8.01 -29.56
N ILE A 120 -7.20 -7.81 -30.78
CA ILE A 120 -6.98 -6.51 -31.43
C ILE A 120 -8.30 -5.75 -31.66
N ASN A 121 -9.40 -6.47 -31.85
CA ASN A 121 -10.71 -5.88 -32.10
C ASN A 121 -11.37 -5.25 -30.85
N ARG A 122 -10.69 -5.24 -29.69
CA ARG A 122 -11.25 -4.75 -28.41
C ARG A 122 -10.65 -3.42 -27.94
N LEU A 123 -9.96 -2.66 -28.79
CA LEU A 123 -9.52 -1.30 -28.42
C LEU A 123 -10.68 -0.37 -28.09
N SER A 124 -11.81 -0.53 -28.78
CA SER A 124 -13.06 0.17 -28.46
C SER A 124 -13.79 -0.40 -27.24
N GLU A 125 -13.32 -1.52 -26.68
CA GLU A 125 -13.90 -2.20 -25.51
C GLU A 125 -12.94 -2.25 -24.30
N GLY A 126 -11.92 -1.39 -24.29
CA GLY A 126 -11.07 -1.20 -23.13
C GLY A 126 -9.83 -2.09 -23.03
N ALA A 127 -9.41 -2.75 -24.12
CA ALA A 127 -8.19 -3.57 -24.11
C ALA A 127 -6.90 -2.79 -23.77
N LEU A 128 -6.93 -1.46 -23.84
CA LEU A 128 -5.84 -0.56 -23.43
C LEU A 128 -6.23 0.35 -22.27
N ASP A 129 -7.36 0.13 -21.58
CA ASP A 129 -7.78 1.01 -20.49
C ASP A 129 -6.71 1.08 -19.39
N ASP A 130 -6.10 -0.07 -19.09
CA ASP A 130 -5.00 -0.18 -18.13
C ASP A 130 -3.64 0.23 -18.72
N LEU A 131 -3.53 0.46 -20.04
CA LEU A 131 -2.27 0.81 -20.68
C LEU A 131 -1.74 2.15 -20.14
N SER A 132 -2.63 3.09 -19.85
CA SER A 132 -2.24 4.38 -19.29
C SER A 132 -1.55 4.25 -17.93
N GLU A 133 -2.05 3.37 -17.06
CA GLU A 133 -1.45 3.09 -15.75
C GLU A 133 -0.09 2.40 -15.90
N VAL A 134 0.01 1.41 -16.80
CA VAL A 134 1.27 0.71 -17.08
C VAL A 134 2.32 1.67 -17.64
N VAL A 135 1.94 2.56 -18.55
CA VAL A 135 2.84 3.57 -19.13
C VAL A 135 3.26 4.58 -18.07
N ASN A 136 2.34 5.05 -17.21
CA ASN A 136 2.70 5.94 -16.09
C ASN A 136 3.69 5.27 -15.13
N ALA A 137 3.45 4.02 -14.76
CA ALA A 137 4.33 3.27 -13.88
C ALA A 137 5.72 3.07 -14.48
N LYS A 138 5.80 2.86 -15.81
CA LYS A 138 7.06 2.62 -16.52
C LYS A 138 7.83 3.90 -16.83
N TYR A 139 7.14 5.00 -17.11
CA TYR A 139 7.71 6.25 -17.62
C TYR A 139 7.39 7.43 -16.72
N ASP A 140 7.50 7.21 -15.41
CA ASP A 140 7.55 8.27 -14.39
C ASP A 140 6.39 9.28 -14.47
N GLY A 141 5.17 8.79 -14.68
CA GLY A 141 3.95 9.61 -14.69
C GLY A 141 3.72 10.44 -15.96
N VAL A 142 4.34 10.09 -17.09
CA VAL A 142 4.24 10.85 -18.35
C VAL A 142 2.81 11.12 -18.82
N ILE A 143 1.87 10.17 -18.62
CA ILE A 143 0.48 10.35 -19.05
C ILE A 143 -0.24 11.35 -18.14
N ASP A 144 0.05 11.33 -16.84
CA ASP A 144 -0.52 12.31 -15.90
C ASP A 144 -0.03 13.72 -16.22
N HIS A 145 1.28 13.86 -16.48
CA HIS A 145 1.87 15.12 -16.96
C HIS A 145 1.19 15.64 -18.23
N LEU A 146 0.94 14.77 -19.20
CA LEU A 146 0.30 15.15 -20.47
C LEU A 146 -1.18 15.51 -20.30
N LYS A 147 -1.92 14.81 -19.44
CA LYS A 147 -3.32 15.12 -19.11
C LYS A 147 -3.47 16.44 -18.37
N GLU A 148 -2.54 16.75 -17.46
CA GLU A 148 -2.53 18.03 -16.74
C GLU A 148 -2.31 19.20 -17.70
N LYS A 149 -1.38 19.04 -18.66
CA LYS A 149 -1.06 20.06 -19.66
C LYS A 149 -2.13 20.22 -20.74
N HIS A 150 -2.83 19.14 -21.07
CA HIS A 150 -3.84 19.09 -22.14
C HIS A 150 -5.11 18.39 -21.63
N ALA A 151 -5.99 19.17 -20.99
CA ALA A 151 -7.21 18.66 -20.36
C ALA A 151 -8.28 18.15 -21.35
N ASP A 152 -8.11 18.41 -22.65
CA ASP A 152 -9.06 18.04 -23.71
C ASP A 152 -8.75 16.67 -24.36
N LEU A 153 -7.72 15.96 -23.89
CA LEU A 153 -7.38 14.61 -24.34
C LEU A 153 -8.47 13.60 -23.94
N ASN A 154 -9.03 12.91 -24.93
CA ASN A 154 -9.97 11.81 -24.68
C ASN A 154 -9.23 10.47 -24.56
N SER A 155 -9.94 9.40 -24.19
CA SER A 155 -9.34 8.06 -24.01
C SER A 155 -8.64 7.51 -25.27
N ASP A 156 -9.14 7.80 -26.48
CA ASP A 156 -8.51 7.36 -27.73
C ASP A 156 -7.20 8.12 -27.99
N ASP A 157 -7.17 9.42 -27.69
CA ASP A 157 -5.94 10.23 -27.77
C ASP A 157 -4.89 9.72 -26.78
N ILE A 158 -5.31 9.39 -25.56
CA ILE A 158 -4.44 8.82 -24.52
C ILE A 158 -3.90 7.45 -24.97
N ASN A 159 -4.73 6.59 -25.54
CA ASN A 159 -4.29 5.29 -26.06
C ASN A 159 -3.24 5.45 -27.16
N LEU A 160 -3.44 6.39 -28.09
CA LEU A 160 -2.46 6.68 -29.14
C LEU A 160 -1.12 7.17 -28.55
N ILE A 161 -1.16 8.06 -27.56
CA ILE A 161 0.03 8.55 -26.85
C ILE A 161 0.73 7.40 -26.10
N CYS A 162 -0.02 6.52 -25.43
CA CYS A 162 0.56 5.37 -24.74
C CYS A 162 1.29 4.43 -25.71
N LEU A 163 0.72 4.18 -26.89
CA LEU A 163 1.38 3.39 -27.92
C LEU A 163 2.66 4.08 -28.44
N LEU A 164 2.67 5.41 -28.52
CA LEU A 164 3.89 6.18 -28.86
C LEU A 164 4.96 6.06 -27.77
N CYS A 165 4.60 6.19 -26.50
CA CYS A 165 5.53 6.01 -25.37
C CYS A 165 6.17 4.62 -25.39
N CYS A 166 5.40 3.60 -25.78
CA CYS A 166 5.87 2.22 -25.93
C CYS A 166 6.71 1.97 -27.21
N GLY A 167 6.84 2.95 -28.11
CA GLY A 167 7.67 2.85 -29.31
C GLY A 167 7.03 2.10 -30.48
N PHE A 168 5.71 1.91 -30.48
CA PHE A 168 5.04 1.24 -31.60
C PHE A 168 5.11 2.10 -32.88
N SER A 169 5.45 1.46 -34.00
CA SER A 169 5.43 2.07 -35.32
C SER A 169 4.00 2.33 -35.81
N ALA A 170 3.84 3.20 -36.81
CA ALA A 170 2.54 3.46 -37.42
C ALA A 170 1.90 2.19 -38.04
N THR A 171 2.71 1.25 -38.50
CA THR A 171 2.22 -0.03 -39.04
C THR A 171 1.71 -0.94 -37.92
N GLU A 172 2.44 -1.06 -36.81
CA GLU A 172 1.98 -1.85 -35.66
C GLU A 172 0.74 -1.21 -35.01
N MET A 173 0.71 0.11 -34.88
CA MET A 173 -0.49 0.84 -34.44
C MET A 173 -1.68 0.61 -35.40
N SER A 174 -1.45 0.48 -36.71
CA SER A 174 -2.56 0.21 -37.63
C SER A 174 -3.23 -1.14 -37.39
N VAL A 175 -2.47 -2.12 -36.90
CA VAL A 175 -3.01 -3.41 -36.49
C VAL A 175 -3.99 -3.21 -35.34
N PHE A 176 -3.55 -2.53 -34.27
CA PHE A 176 -4.38 -2.11 -33.13
C PHE A 176 -5.71 -1.47 -33.58
N TYR A 177 -5.65 -0.47 -34.46
CA TYR A 177 -6.84 0.26 -34.93
C TYR A 177 -7.65 -0.45 -36.03
N ASN A 178 -7.34 -1.71 -36.37
CA ASN A 178 -7.95 -2.45 -37.47
C ASN A 178 -7.93 -1.66 -38.81
N HIS A 179 -6.84 -0.96 -39.06
CA HIS A 179 -6.61 -0.21 -40.29
C HIS A 179 -5.66 -1.00 -41.20
N GLY A 180 -5.96 -1.04 -42.50
CA GLY A 180 -5.16 -1.83 -43.47
C GLY A 180 -3.74 -1.31 -43.72
N ASN A 181 -3.36 -0.12 -43.22
CA ASN A 181 -1.99 0.41 -43.25
C ASN A 181 -1.81 1.59 -42.29
N GLY A 182 -0.55 1.97 -42.05
CA GLY A 182 -0.16 3.07 -41.16
C GLY A 182 -0.50 4.48 -41.61
N LYS A 183 -0.98 4.72 -42.85
CA LYS A 183 -1.28 6.10 -43.33
C LYS A 183 -2.35 6.79 -42.48
N SER A 184 -3.35 6.02 -42.08
CA SER A 184 -4.43 6.46 -41.19
C SER A 184 -3.89 6.90 -39.82
N ILE A 185 -2.83 6.24 -39.33
CA ILE A 185 -2.18 6.56 -38.06
C ILE A 185 -1.41 7.87 -38.15
N TYR A 186 -0.65 8.13 -39.23
CA TYR A 186 0.01 9.44 -39.42
C TYR A 186 -0.99 10.59 -39.47
N SER A 187 -2.15 10.40 -40.10
CA SER A 187 -3.24 11.37 -40.08
C SER A 187 -3.81 11.58 -38.67
N ARG A 188 -4.00 10.50 -37.89
CA ARG A 188 -4.40 10.58 -36.47
C ARG A 188 -3.37 11.36 -35.64
N LYS A 189 -2.09 11.03 -35.72
CA LYS A 189 -1.00 11.74 -35.02
C LYS A 189 -1.00 13.23 -35.34
N ARG A 190 -1.12 13.59 -36.62
CA ARG A 190 -1.18 14.99 -37.06
C ARG A 190 -2.42 15.71 -36.54
N ARG A 191 -3.59 15.09 -36.60
CA ARG A 191 -4.84 15.68 -36.06
C ARG A 191 -4.74 15.92 -34.56
N LEU A 192 -4.16 14.97 -33.82
CA LEU A 192 -3.94 15.13 -32.40
C LEU A 192 -2.95 16.25 -32.11
N ALA A 193 -1.80 16.30 -32.80
CA ALA A 193 -0.84 17.40 -32.65
C ALA A 193 -1.49 18.77 -32.88
N LEU A 194 -2.31 18.92 -33.93
CA LEU A 194 -3.06 20.14 -34.19
C LEU A 194 -4.11 20.44 -33.11
N LYS A 195 -4.81 19.41 -32.62
CA LYS A 195 -5.83 19.54 -31.56
C LYS A 195 -5.23 20.14 -30.29
N ILE A 196 -4.06 19.64 -29.86
CA ILE A 196 -3.34 20.13 -28.67
C ILE A 196 -2.34 21.26 -28.97
N GLY A 197 -2.44 21.90 -30.14
CA GLY A 197 -1.70 23.12 -30.47
C GLY A 197 -0.18 22.96 -30.59
N LEU A 198 0.31 21.78 -30.97
CA LEU A 198 1.75 21.54 -31.15
C LEU A 198 2.26 22.16 -32.45
N ASP A 199 3.43 22.79 -32.37
CA ASP A 199 4.25 23.27 -33.49
C ASP A 199 5.12 22.16 -34.10
N LYS A 200 5.39 21.13 -33.32
CA LYS A 200 6.20 19.96 -33.66
C LYS A 200 5.37 18.70 -33.90
N SER A 201 6.04 17.63 -34.28
CA SER A 201 5.38 16.33 -34.44
C SER A 201 4.95 15.74 -33.10
N LEU A 202 3.87 14.95 -33.10
CA LEU A 202 3.43 14.26 -31.88
C LEU A 202 4.51 13.31 -31.34
N ASP A 203 5.25 12.63 -32.22
CA ASP A 203 6.34 11.74 -31.85
C ASP A 203 7.46 12.48 -31.10
N GLU A 204 7.88 13.64 -31.61
CA GLU A 204 8.88 14.50 -30.97
C GLU A 204 8.40 15.02 -29.62
N TYR A 205 7.16 15.46 -29.54
CA TYR A 205 6.57 15.93 -28.29
C TYR A 205 6.49 14.85 -27.21
N VAL A 206 6.12 13.61 -27.58
CA VAL A 206 6.12 12.47 -26.66
C VAL A 206 7.54 12.15 -26.20
N ALA A 207 8.52 12.13 -27.10
CA ALA A 207 9.92 11.88 -26.75
C ALA A 207 10.47 12.90 -25.76
N GLU A 208 10.19 14.18 -25.96
CA GLU A 208 10.57 15.23 -25.02
C GLU A 208 9.88 15.08 -23.66
N SER A 209 8.59 14.73 -23.66
CA SER A 209 7.82 14.54 -22.42
C SER A 209 8.37 13.38 -21.59
N LEU A 210 8.75 12.28 -22.25
CA LEU A 210 9.43 11.16 -21.59
C LEU A 210 10.75 11.60 -20.95
N HIS A 211 11.57 12.38 -21.68
CA HIS A 211 12.84 12.86 -21.18
C HIS A 211 12.67 13.85 -20.01
N TYR A 212 11.65 14.69 -20.06
CA TYR A 212 11.31 15.64 -19.01
C TYR A 212 10.91 14.92 -17.71
N CYS A 213 9.95 13.98 -17.79
CA CYS A 213 9.48 13.23 -16.61
C CYS A 213 10.59 12.42 -15.95
N HIS A 214 11.45 11.79 -16.76
CA HIS A 214 12.60 11.05 -16.25
C HIS A 214 13.55 11.95 -15.45
N ASN A 215 13.95 13.09 -16.04
CA ASN A 215 14.86 14.05 -15.39
C ASN A 215 14.25 14.64 -14.10
N GLN A 216 12.94 14.93 -14.09
CA GLN A 216 12.24 15.42 -12.91
C GLN A 216 12.33 14.44 -11.74
N LYS A 217 12.13 13.14 -12.00
CA LYS A 217 12.25 12.11 -10.98
C LYS A 217 13.67 11.99 -10.46
N GLU A 218 14.68 12.05 -11.32
CA GLU A 218 16.09 12.03 -10.89
C GLU A 218 16.43 13.23 -9.99
N LEU A 219 16.01 14.44 -10.37
CA LEU A 219 16.21 15.64 -9.55
C LEU A 219 15.56 15.51 -8.17
N TYR A 220 14.31 15.03 -8.12
CA TYR A 220 13.61 14.78 -6.85
C TYR A 220 14.35 13.76 -5.97
N LEU A 221 14.92 12.70 -6.55
CA LEU A 221 15.68 11.71 -5.78
C LEU A 221 17.01 12.28 -5.26
N VAL A 222 17.65 13.18 -6.00
CA VAL A 222 18.90 13.85 -5.59
C VAL A 222 18.65 14.87 -4.48
N GLU A 223 17.54 15.62 -4.52
CA GLU A 223 17.21 16.63 -3.51
C GLU A 223 16.73 16.02 -2.17
N ASN A 224 16.28 14.77 -2.18
CA ASN A 224 15.74 14.07 -1.00
C ASN A 224 16.65 12.93 -0.48
N GLN A 225 17.93 12.92 -0.87
CA GLN A 225 19.01 12.08 -0.31
C GLN A 225 19.89 12.89 0.64
#